data_AF-A0A858RMS2-F1
#
_entry.id   AF-A0A858RMS2-F1
#
_cell.length_a   1.000
_cell.length_b   1.000
_cell.length_c   1.000
_cell.angle_alpha   90.00
_cell.angle_beta   90.00
_cell.angle_gamma   90.00
#
_symmetry.space_group_name_H-M   'P 1'
#
loop_
_entity.id
_entity.type
_entity.pdbx_description
1 polymer ?
#
loop_
_entity_poly.entity_id
_entity_poly.type
_entity_poly.pdbx_seq_one_letter_code
_entity_poly.pdbx_strand_id
1 'polypeptide(L)'
;MNKKQTLLFLGLCTAGLATGHVAKRIASSIPASDPVTKGSGSSSSGQGGSSDGPAIVSKAGIIAAARSTLRSKDTLESIRIADGPDLYARVALWMVDAGEEDIAAYWQHYRQQENCNRDINDLIFINWTRINPQGATTATKGTPDEHYAWWAWSCHEPAMALSTAIATNPDRLRNVAEGIGEFHSKWLLEHFDELPEKSRYHALSGLAKWDDCGDPLEKLDFLVKNGRGTDGGLFKVLAARDPWAAYDWLRENLPQRDHYPRSDSDLLSAFLDIAGSQRPEVLQRIIDQAPSGGMKRRMESALFESLLNTDPEAAIRQAKETKAPYILSQRLATAALHYLSSDREKAFELAKDLFEAAPNALGQSKNVKVENSTLSFGSDNTDVMNLLNAMMATDPARTVELQLPTAEASGQRVNSFSLLTSQWADSDLPAFAEWTKRQSDPVVRDYATAKIASKLRSDQNYPEAVDWIMSMSKSEEYLENAVLEWGRYDREAAGAWLEAADLPTERAEQLRKSIGIQ
;
A
#
# COMPACT_ATOMS: atom_id res chain seq x y z
N MET A 1 17.70 6.74 -43.16
CA MET A 1 18.99 7.42 -42.86
C MET A 1 18.67 8.57 -41.92
N ASN A 2 19.19 8.79 -40.70
CA ASN A 2 20.08 8.14 -39.72
C ASN A 2 19.60 8.66 -38.34
N LYS A 3 19.17 7.82 -37.39
CA LYS A 3 19.90 7.25 -36.23
C LYS A 3 20.93 8.15 -35.51
N LYS A 4 20.62 8.52 -34.26
CA LYS A 4 21.37 8.35 -32.96
C LYS A 4 20.68 9.24 -31.90
N GLN A 5 19.85 8.75 -30.97
CA GLN A 5 20.14 8.07 -29.69
C GLN A 5 21.33 8.63 -28.89
N THR A 6 21.04 9.25 -27.74
CA THR A 6 21.68 8.95 -26.44
C THR A 6 20.69 9.29 -25.32
N LEU A 7 20.16 8.23 -24.69
CA LEU A 7 19.47 8.26 -23.40
C LEU A 7 20.51 8.48 -22.28
N LEU A 8 20.16 9.28 -21.27
CA LEU A 8 20.81 9.27 -19.96
C LEU A 8 19.71 9.23 -18.91
N PHE A 9 19.66 8.11 -18.20
CA PHE A 9 18.68 7.74 -17.19
C PHE A 9 19.31 7.91 -15.80
N LEU A 10 18.45 8.20 -14.82
CA LEU A 10 18.51 7.81 -13.40
C LEU A 10 19.64 8.37 -12.51
N GLY A 11 19.24 9.21 -11.57
CA GLY A 11 19.92 9.37 -10.29
C GLY A 11 19.59 10.69 -9.60
N LEU A 12 18.60 10.69 -8.70
CA LEU A 12 18.48 11.55 -7.50
C LEU A 12 17.01 11.59 -7.03
N CYS A 13 16.63 10.64 -6.17
CA CYS A 13 15.45 10.75 -5.31
C CYS A 13 15.63 9.81 -4.10
N THR A 14 16.58 10.11 -3.23
CA THR A 14 16.74 9.46 -1.91
C THR A 14 17.57 10.38 -0.99
N ALA A 15 16.96 11.46 -0.49
CA ALA A 15 17.59 12.31 0.54
C ALA A 15 16.58 12.99 1.48
N GLY A 16 15.38 12.43 1.66
CA GLY A 16 14.30 13.06 2.46
C GLY A 16 13.86 12.31 3.73
N LEU A 17 14.53 11.23 4.14
CA LEU A 17 14.04 10.34 5.21
C LEU A 17 15.09 9.98 6.28
N ALA A 18 16.01 10.90 6.62
CA ALA A 18 17.12 10.61 7.53
C ALA A 18 17.15 11.39 8.87
N THR A 19 16.25 12.34 9.12
CA THR A 19 16.29 13.15 10.36
C THR A 19 15.61 12.48 11.55
N GLY A 20 14.62 11.61 11.35
CA GLY A 20 13.97 10.85 12.44
C GLY A 20 14.78 9.67 13.00
N HIS A 21 15.74 9.13 12.25
CA HIS A 21 16.50 7.93 12.67
C HIS A 21 17.73 8.21 13.53
N VAL A 22 18.31 9.42 13.48
CA VAL A 22 19.53 9.74 14.24
C VAL A 22 19.24 9.90 15.74
N ALA A 23 18.07 10.42 16.12
CA ALA A 23 17.65 10.48 17.53
C ALA A 23 17.50 9.08 18.17
N LYS A 24 17.12 8.06 17.38
CA LYS A 24 16.90 6.67 17.86
C LYS A 24 18.19 5.94 18.23
N ARG A 25 19.34 6.26 17.61
CA ARG A 25 20.63 5.60 17.92
C ARG A 25 21.34 6.19 19.14
N ILE A 26 21.12 7.46 19.47
CA ILE A 26 21.77 8.07 20.63
C ILE A 26 21.06 7.63 21.93
N ALA A 27 19.73 7.52 21.93
CA ALA A 27 18.96 7.08 23.11
C ALA A 27 19.12 5.59 23.47
N SER A 28 19.53 4.73 22.53
CA SER A 28 19.66 3.27 22.74
C SER A 28 21.06 2.81 23.19
N SER A 29 21.98 3.73 23.44
CA SER A 29 23.37 3.43 23.83
C SER A 29 23.70 3.69 25.31
N ILE A 30 22.70 3.93 26.16
CA ILE A 30 22.91 4.03 27.61
C ILE A 30 23.04 2.60 28.18
N PRO A 31 24.19 2.20 28.74
CA PRO A 31 24.32 0.90 29.38
C PRO A 31 23.45 0.86 30.64
N ALA A 32 22.73 -0.25 30.81
CA ALA A 32 21.93 -0.53 32.00
C ALA A 32 22.83 -0.49 33.25
N SER A 33 22.42 0.30 34.26
CA SER A 33 23.05 0.28 35.57
C SER A 33 22.59 -0.96 36.35
N ASP A 34 23.54 -1.63 36.99
CA ASP A 34 23.33 -2.84 37.79
C ASP A 34 22.35 -2.61 38.96
N PRO A 35 21.60 -3.67 39.36
CA PRO A 35 20.60 -3.56 40.42
C PRO A 35 21.26 -3.43 41.80
N VAL A 36 20.89 -2.36 42.52
CA VAL A 36 21.23 -2.13 43.92
C VAL A 36 20.59 -3.22 44.79
N THR A 37 21.45 -3.87 45.56
CA THR A 37 21.17 -4.91 46.56
C THR A 37 20.21 -4.42 47.64
N LYS A 38 19.13 -5.20 47.87
CA LYS A 38 18.17 -4.99 48.97
C LYS A 38 18.86 -5.19 50.33
N GLY A 39 18.89 -4.13 51.14
CA GLY A 39 19.15 -4.20 52.58
C GLY A 39 17.86 -4.43 53.35
N SER A 40 17.84 -5.49 54.15
CA SER A 40 16.81 -5.83 55.13
C SER A 40 16.98 -4.98 56.39
N GLY A 41 15.89 -4.52 57.02
CA GLY A 41 15.98 -3.87 58.33
C GLY A 41 14.66 -3.35 58.92
N SER A 42 13.97 -4.25 59.64
CA SER A 42 13.31 -4.07 60.95
C SER A 42 12.33 -2.90 61.22
N SER A 43 11.14 -3.33 61.64
CA SER A 43 10.09 -2.70 62.46
C SER A 43 10.53 -1.76 63.59
N SER A 44 9.77 -0.66 63.78
CA SER A 44 9.33 -0.21 65.11
C SER A 44 7.97 0.49 65.03
N SER A 45 7.10 0.10 65.96
CA SER A 45 5.78 0.65 66.27
C SER A 45 5.89 1.90 67.15
N GLY A 46 5.07 2.92 66.90
CA GLY A 46 4.98 4.10 67.76
C GLY A 46 3.69 4.89 67.52
N GLN A 47 2.91 5.04 68.60
CA GLN A 47 1.53 5.48 68.70
C GLN A 47 1.43 7.02 68.89
N GLY A 48 0.39 7.64 68.33
CA GLY A 48 -0.36 8.75 68.92
C GLY A 48 0.24 10.17 68.92
N GLY A 49 -0.52 11.14 68.42
CA GLY A 49 -0.24 12.57 68.66
C GLY A 49 -1.04 13.53 67.78
N SER A 50 -1.90 14.29 68.42
CA SER A 50 -2.83 15.30 67.89
C SER A 50 -2.16 16.52 67.23
N SER A 51 -2.92 17.17 66.34
CA SER A 51 -2.96 18.61 66.04
C SER A 51 -1.64 19.37 65.82
N ASP A 52 -1.35 19.72 64.57
CA ASP A 52 -1.32 21.12 64.12
C ASP A 52 -1.04 21.17 62.61
N GLY A 53 -1.83 21.96 61.89
CA GLY A 53 -1.71 22.09 60.44
C GLY A 53 -0.43 22.82 60.04
N PRO A 54 0.35 22.29 59.07
CA PRO A 54 1.46 23.05 58.51
C PRO A 54 1.04 23.76 57.22
N ALA A 55 1.46 25.02 57.14
CA ALA A 55 1.47 25.80 55.92
C ALA A 55 2.12 25.02 54.77
N ILE A 56 1.45 25.01 53.62
CA ILE A 56 1.97 24.47 52.36
C ILE A 56 3.12 25.37 51.92
N VAL A 57 4.35 25.00 52.31
CA VAL A 57 5.57 25.48 51.65
C VAL A 57 5.85 24.50 50.52
N SER A 58 5.49 24.90 49.30
CA SER A 58 5.82 24.19 48.07
C SER A 58 7.33 24.19 47.87
N LYS A 59 8.00 23.14 48.36
CA LYS A 59 9.41 22.86 48.08
C LYS A 59 9.50 22.25 46.68
N ALA A 60 9.37 23.09 45.66
CA ALA A 60 9.73 22.74 44.29
C ALA A 60 11.26 22.58 44.24
N GLY A 61 11.72 21.35 44.48
CA GLY A 61 13.10 20.96 44.22
C GLY A 61 13.33 20.98 42.71
N ILE A 62 13.77 22.13 42.20
CA ILE A 62 14.35 22.23 40.86
C ILE A 62 15.60 21.33 40.89
N ILE A 63 15.49 20.13 40.34
CA ILE A 63 16.65 19.36 39.93
C ILE A 63 17.31 20.22 38.86
N ALA A 64 18.40 20.90 39.21
CA ALA A 64 19.22 21.61 38.24
C ALA A 64 19.76 20.56 37.25
N ALA A 65 19.10 20.45 36.10
CA ALA A 65 19.56 19.59 35.02
C ALA A 65 21.03 19.90 34.76
N ALA A 66 21.88 18.86 34.79
CA ALA A 66 23.29 19.00 34.49
C ALA A 66 23.42 19.72 33.13
N ARG A 67 23.95 20.94 33.14
CA ARG A 67 24.14 21.72 31.91
C ARG A 67 25.01 20.89 30.98
N SER A 68 24.49 20.60 29.79
CA SER A 68 25.26 19.95 28.73
C SER A 68 26.60 20.66 28.56
N THR A 69 27.69 19.90 28.53
CA THR A 69 29.03 20.44 28.26
C THR A 69 29.24 20.74 26.78
N LEU A 70 28.29 20.39 25.92
CA LEU A 70 28.30 20.72 24.50
C LEU A 70 27.93 22.19 24.34
N ARG A 71 28.93 23.04 24.22
CA ARG A 71 28.78 24.44 23.80
C ARG A 71 29.27 24.60 22.38
N SER A 72 28.58 25.43 21.61
CA SER A 72 29.10 25.81 20.30
C SER A 72 30.36 26.66 20.45
N LYS A 73 31.29 26.50 19.51
CA LYS A 73 32.39 27.46 19.30
C LYS A 73 32.05 28.50 18.24
N ASP A 74 30.89 28.37 17.61
CA ASP A 74 30.44 29.29 16.57
C ASP A 74 30.07 30.64 17.22
N THR A 75 30.47 31.73 16.56
CA THR A 75 29.95 33.09 16.75
C THR A 75 28.91 33.41 15.68
N LEU A 76 28.19 34.53 15.83
CA LEU A 76 27.26 35.04 14.82
C LEU A 76 27.92 35.18 13.44
N GLU A 77 29.16 35.66 13.39
CA GLU A 77 29.94 35.81 12.16
C GLU A 77 30.23 34.46 11.53
N SER A 78 30.65 33.48 12.34
CA SER A 78 31.00 32.15 11.85
C SER A 78 29.79 31.35 11.36
N ILE A 79 28.60 31.59 11.92
CA ILE A 79 27.36 30.91 11.51
C ILE A 79 26.71 31.58 10.30
N ARG A 80 26.90 32.89 10.11
CA ARG A 80 26.45 33.60 8.90
C ARG A 80 27.14 33.15 7.62
N ILE A 81 28.41 32.74 7.73
CA ILE A 81 29.18 32.20 6.62
C ILE A 81 29.11 30.67 6.54
N ALA A 82 28.42 30.02 7.49
CA ALA A 82 28.26 28.58 7.46
C ALA A 82 27.31 28.18 6.33
N ASP A 83 27.70 27.13 5.61
CA ASP A 83 26.92 26.53 4.53
C ASP A 83 27.07 25.00 4.57
N GLY A 84 26.42 24.33 3.61
CA GLY A 84 26.57 22.90 3.42
C GLY A 84 25.75 22.02 4.38
N PRO A 85 26.02 20.70 4.40
CA PRO A 85 25.18 19.71 5.08
C PRO A 85 25.19 19.83 6.61
N ASP A 86 26.22 20.45 7.18
CA ASP A 86 26.38 20.59 8.64
C ASP A 86 25.71 21.86 9.20
N LEU A 87 25.17 22.73 8.33
CA LEU A 87 24.60 24.01 8.74
C LEU A 87 23.54 23.85 9.83
N TYR A 88 22.61 22.91 9.67
CA TYR A 88 21.56 22.67 10.65
C TYR A 88 22.14 22.35 12.04
N ALA A 89 23.10 21.41 12.11
CA ALA A 89 23.70 20.98 13.38
C ALA A 89 24.48 22.12 14.05
N ARG A 90 25.20 22.93 13.27
CA ARG A 90 25.94 24.09 13.77
C ARG A 90 25.01 25.17 14.31
N VAL A 91 23.95 25.50 13.57
CA VAL A 91 22.93 26.48 14.00
C VAL A 91 22.26 26.00 15.27
N ALA A 92 21.89 24.71 15.33
CA ALA A 92 21.21 24.14 16.50
C ALA A 92 22.07 24.20 17.75
N LEU A 93 23.36 23.86 17.64
CA LEU A 93 24.29 23.92 18.77
C LEU A 93 24.57 25.36 19.21
N TRP A 94 24.70 26.29 18.25
CA TRP A 94 24.92 27.71 18.53
C TRP A 94 23.73 28.35 19.25
N MET A 95 22.50 28.04 18.85
CA MET A 95 21.27 28.61 19.44
C MET A 95 21.03 28.23 20.91
N VAL A 96 21.72 27.22 21.42
CA VAL A 96 21.66 26.87 22.85
C VAL A 96 22.17 28.03 23.72
N ASP A 97 23.21 28.72 23.26
CA ASP A 97 23.88 29.81 23.99
C ASP A 97 23.59 31.20 23.40
N ALA A 98 23.03 31.29 22.18
CA ALA A 98 22.76 32.56 21.52
C ALA A 98 21.71 33.42 22.25
N GLY A 99 21.99 34.72 22.39
CA GLY A 99 21.03 35.69 22.91
C GLY A 99 19.98 36.07 21.88
N GLU A 100 18.94 36.81 22.32
CA GLU A 100 17.88 37.29 21.43
C GLU A 100 18.43 38.13 20.27
N GLU A 101 19.32 39.08 20.56
CA GLU A 101 19.91 39.99 19.56
C GLU A 101 20.68 39.21 18.49
N ASP A 102 21.43 38.18 18.89
CA ASP A 102 22.18 37.31 17.98
C ASP A 102 21.24 36.52 17.06
N ILE A 103 20.18 35.92 17.62
CA ILE A 103 19.19 35.16 16.84
C ILE A 103 18.46 36.08 15.86
N ALA A 104 18.07 37.28 16.30
CA ALA A 104 17.43 38.28 15.44
C ALA A 104 18.37 38.71 14.30
N ALA A 105 19.64 38.97 14.61
CA ALA A 105 20.65 39.36 13.65
C ALA A 105 21.01 38.23 12.67
N TYR A 106 20.95 36.97 13.11
CA TYR A 106 21.10 35.81 12.25
C TYR A 106 19.89 35.67 11.32
N TRP A 107 18.66 35.78 11.83
CA TRP A 107 17.44 35.71 11.03
C TRP A 107 17.42 36.76 9.90
N GLN A 108 17.79 38.01 10.19
CA GLN A 108 17.84 39.07 9.17
C GLN A 108 18.84 38.77 8.06
N HIS A 109 19.97 38.12 8.38
CA HIS A 109 20.92 37.64 7.38
C HIS A 109 20.37 36.44 6.61
N TYR A 110 19.83 35.46 7.34
CA TYR A 110 19.39 34.19 6.77
C TYR A 110 18.26 34.38 5.76
N ARG A 111 17.25 35.21 6.08
CA ARG A 111 16.10 35.46 5.20
C ARG A 111 16.43 36.17 3.88
N GLN A 112 17.63 36.74 3.75
CA GLN A 112 18.11 37.36 2.52
C GLN A 112 18.72 36.34 1.55
N GLN A 113 18.90 35.09 2.00
CA GLN A 113 19.42 34.01 1.16
C GLN A 113 18.32 33.48 0.24
N GLU A 114 18.67 33.20 -1.02
CA GLU A 114 17.73 32.70 -2.03
C GLU A 114 17.14 31.32 -1.68
N ASN A 115 17.84 30.53 -0.87
CA ASN A 115 17.50 29.14 -0.56
C ASN A 115 17.29 28.91 0.95
N CYS A 116 16.35 29.64 1.54
CA CYS A 116 15.96 29.40 2.93
C CYS A 116 15.36 27.99 3.11
N ASN A 117 15.91 27.21 4.04
CA ASN A 117 15.46 25.89 4.41
C ASN A 117 14.41 26.00 5.54
N ARG A 118 13.27 25.33 5.36
CA ARG A 118 12.17 25.32 6.34
C ARG A 118 12.61 24.81 7.72
N ASP A 119 13.43 23.78 7.79
CA ASP A 119 13.86 23.19 9.07
C ASP A 119 14.75 24.17 9.86
N ILE A 120 15.53 25.00 9.15
CA ILE A 120 16.32 26.06 9.78
C ILE A 120 15.41 27.20 10.26
N ASN A 121 14.36 27.56 9.50
CA ASN A 121 13.36 28.52 9.97
C ASN A 121 12.70 28.03 11.26
N ASP A 122 12.24 26.77 11.27
CA ASP A 122 11.60 26.16 12.45
C ASP A 122 12.56 26.20 13.65
N LEU A 123 13.83 25.84 13.45
CA LEU A 123 14.87 25.89 14.47
C LEU A 123 15.12 27.31 15.01
N ILE A 124 15.23 28.31 14.12
CA ILE A 124 15.40 29.73 14.49
C ILE A 124 14.23 30.17 15.37
N PHE A 125 13.00 29.97 14.90
CA PHE A 125 11.82 30.50 15.59
C PHE A 125 11.53 29.74 16.87
N ILE A 126 11.72 28.42 16.94
CA ILE A 126 11.59 27.65 18.19
C ILE A 126 12.58 28.18 19.23
N ASN A 127 13.83 28.49 18.87
CA ASN A 127 14.78 29.02 19.85
C ASN A 127 14.52 30.48 20.20
N TRP A 128 14.07 31.30 19.24
CA TRP A 128 13.76 32.71 19.49
C TRP A 128 12.55 32.86 20.41
N THR A 129 11.46 32.15 20.13
CA THR A 129 10.22 32.26 20.92
C THR A 129 10.35 31.67 22.33
N ARG A 130 11.34 30.79 22.56
CA ARG A 130 11.72 30.34 23.91
C ARG A 130 12.28 31.47 24.78
N ILE A 131 12.95 32.45 24.17
CA ILE A 131 13.61 33.57 24.87
C ILE A 131 12.68 34.79 24.91
N ASN A 132 12.17 35.20 23.74
CA ASN A 132 11.30 36.37 23.60
C ASN A 132 10.30 36.18 22.44
N PRO A 133 9.11 35.62 22.72
CA PRO A 133 8.10 35.38 21.69
C PRO A 133 7.52 36.70 21.11
N GLN A 134 7.43 37.77 21.91
CA GLN A 134 6.97 39.08 21.43
C GLN A 134 8.00 39.72 20.49
N GLY A 135 9.29 39.55 20.77
CA GLY A 135 10.38 39.98 19.89
C GLY A 135 10.30 39.29 18.53
N ALA A 136 10.16 37.97 18.52
CA ALA A 136 10.05 37.17 17.30
C ALA A 136 8.81 37.53 16.45
N THR A 137 7.63 37.64 17.08
CA THR A 137 6.39 38.02 16.38
C THR A 137 6.42 39.46 15.88
N THR A 138 7.00 40.39 16.64
CA THR A 138 7.19 41.78 16.20
C THR A 138 8.14 41.88 15.00
N ALA A 139 9.28 41.16 15.04
CA ALA A 139 10.29 41.17 13.99
C ALA A 139 9.80 40.62 12.63
N THR A 140 8.75 39.78 12.67
CA THR A 140 8.17 39.14 11.47
C THR A 140 6.81 39.71 11.07
N LYS A 141 6.27 40.66 11.84
CA LYS A 141 4.93 41.23 11.63
C LYS A 141 4.77 41.78 10.20
N GLY A 142 3.71 41.33 9.51
CA GLY A 142 3.41 41.77 8.15
C GLY A 142 4.31 41.17 7.07
N THR A 143 5.21 40.26 7.42
CA THR A 143 6.04 39.52 6.46
C THR A 143 5.44 38.14 6.18
N PRO A 144 5.82 37.48 5.07
CA PRO A 144 5.40 36.09 4.80
C PRO A 144 5.79 35.11 5.93
N ASP A 145 6.86 35.40 6.67
CA ASP A 145 7.46 34.53 7.69
C ASP A 145 6.79 34.62 9.07
N GLU A 146 5.82 35.52 9.24
CA GLU A 146 5.11 35.74 10.52
C GLU A 146 4.51 34.45 11.09
N HIS A 147 4.10 33.52 10.22
CA HIS A 147 3.52 32.25 10.61
C HIS A 147 4.48 31.37 11.45
N TYR A 148 5.79 31.43 11.19
CA TYR A 148 6.78 30.64 11.95
C TYR A 148 6.85 31.09 13.40
N ALA A 149 6.86 32.40 13.67
CA ALA A 149 6.92 32.93 15.03
C ALA A 149 5.69 32.52 15.86
N TRP A 150 4.49 32.58 15.28
CA TRP A 150 3.25 32.19 15.97
C TRP A 150 3.15 30.69 16.21
N TRP A 151 3.50 29.87 15.22
CA TRP A 151 3.58 28.42 15.37
C TRP A 151 4.62 28.04 16.43
N ALA A 152 5.83 28.60 16.37
CA ALA A 152 6.90 28.29 17.31
C ALA A 152 6.63 28.79 18.74
N TRP A 153 5.89 29.89 18.92
CA TRP A 153 5.49 30.33 20.27
C TRP A 153 4.61 29.28 20.95
N SER A 154 3.68 28.69 20.20
CA SER A 154 2.81 27.64 20.75
C SER A 154 3.57 26.39 21.23
N CYS A 155 4.80 26.15 20.74
CA CYS A 155 5.69 25.09 21.20
C CYS A 155 6.10 25.24 22.67
N HIS A 156 6.20 26.46 23.19
CA HIS A 156 6.63 26.71 24.58
C HIS A 156 5.49 27.09 25.51
N GLU A 157 4.55 27.90 25.03
CA GLU A 157 3.50 28.50 25.85
C GLU A 157 2.13 28.46 25.13
N PRO A 158 1.51 27.28 24.97
CA PRO A 158 0.31 27.10 24.13
C PRO A 158 -0.85 28.03 24.54
N ALA A 159 -1.14 28.15 25.84
CA ALA A 159 -2.23 28.99 26.33
C ALA A 159 -1.96 30.50 26.15
N MET A 160 -0.71 30.94 26.33
CA MET A 160 -0.34 32.35 26.16
C MET A 160 -0.32 32.73 24.69
N ALA A 161 0.23 31.88 23.82
CA ALA A 161 0.21 32.06 22.38
C ALA A 161 -1.23 32.14 21.85
N LEU A 162 -2.13 31.25 22.31
CA LEU A 162 -3.54 31.24 21.92
C LEU A 162 -4.26 32.52 22.33
N SER A 163 -4.23 32.87 23.63
CA SER A 163 -4.90 34.06 24.14
C SER A 163 -4.36 35.35 23.48
N THR A 164 -3.05 35.44 23.25
CA THR A 164 -2.45 36.59 22.57
C THR A 164 -2.86 36.68 21.10
N ALA A 165 -2.90 35.55 20.39
CA ALA A 165 -3.36 35.52 19.00
C ALA A 165 -4.84 35.92 18.89
N ILE A 166 -5.70 35.48 19.81
CA ILE A 166 -7.12 35.89 19.85
C ILE A 166 -7.22 37.41 20.02
N ALA A 167 -6.43 37.98 20.94
CA ALA A 167 -6.52 39.39 21.29
C ALA A 167 -5.90 40.32 20.24
N THR A 168 -4.81 39.90 19.59
CA THR A 168 -3.94 40.82 18.84
C THR A 168 -3.77 40.47 17.37
N ASN A 169 -3.96 39.20 16.98
CA ASN A 169 -3.72 38.75 15.60
C ASN A 169 -4.56 37.51 15.20
N PRO A 170 -5.88 37.68 14.98
CA PRO A 170 -6.78 36.56 14.69
C PRO A 170 -6.47 35.77 13.41
N ASP A 171 -5.69 36.33 12.49
CA ASP A 171 -5.26 35.67 11.24
C ASP A 171 -4.19 34.60 11.48
N ARG A 172 -3.47 34.70 12.60
CA ARG A 172 -2.41 33.76 13.00
C ARG A 172 -2.89 32.66 13.94
N LEU A 173 -4.17 32.67 14.32
CA LEU A 173 -4.78 31.61 15.12
C LEU A 173 -4.64 30.23 14.48
N ARG A 174 -4.66 30.12 13.15
CA ARG A 174 -4.42 28.84 12.48
C ARG A 174 -3.04 28.25 12.77
N ASN A 175 -2.01 29.10 12.83
CA ASN A 175 -0.63 28.69 13.04
C ASN A 175 -0.37 28.33 14.50
N VAL A 176 -0.95 29.11 15.43
CA VAL A 176 -0.94 28.77 16.85
C VAL A 176 -1.66 27.45 17.09
N ALA A 177 -2.88 27.27 16.56
CA ALA A 177 -3.65 26.06 16.73
C ALA A 177 -2.92 24.82 16.17
N GLU A 178 -2.34 24.94 14.97
CA GLU A 178 -1.50 23.88 14.38
C GLU A 178 -0.32 23.50 15.29
N GLY A 179 0.45 24.47 15.78
CA GLY A 179 1.58 24.19 16.67
C GLY A 179 1.16 23.64 18.04
N ILE A 180 0.01 24.05 18.59
CA ILE A 180 -0.58 23.43 19.78
C ILE A 180 -0.84 21.94 19.54
N GLY A 181 -1.50 21.59 18.43
CA GLY A 181 -1.77 20.19 18.13
C GLY A 181 -0.49 19.38 17.92
N GLU A 182 0.51 19.98 17.29
CA GLU A 182 1.79 19.38 17.00
C GLU A 182 2.62 19.07 18.25
N PHE A 183 2.77 20.05 19.15
CA PHE A 183 3.70 19.95 20.29
C PHE A 183 3.02 19.58 21.61
N HIS A 184 1.73 19.89 21.74
CA HIS A 184 1.00 19.81 23.02
C HIS A 184 -0.25 18.96 22.90
N SER A 185 -0.12 17.77 22.32
CA SER A 185 -1.26 16.87 22.10
C SER A 185 -2.14 16.67 23.34
N LYS A 186 -1.57 16.38 24.52
CA LYS A 186 -2.36 16.22 25.76
C LYS A 186 -3.13 17.50 26.12
N TRP A 187 -2.48 18.66 26.03
CA TRP A 187 -3.14 19.94 26.28
C TRP A 187 -4.29 20.17 25.28
N LEU A 188 -4.07 19.86 24.00
CA LEU A 188 -5.10 19.96 22.97
C LEU A 188 -6.33 19.12 23.30
N LEU A 189 -6.16 17.88 23.77
CA LEU A 189 -7.27 16.99 24.12
C LEU A 189 -8.13 17.58 25.25
N GLU A 190 -7.50 18.20 26.25
CA GLU A 190 -8.16 18.81 27.42
C GLU A 190 -8.83 20.15 27.10
N HIS A 191 -8.23 20.94 26.20
CA HIS A 191 -8.61 22.34 25.94
C HIS A 191 -9.16 22.59 24.53
N PHE A 192 -9.56 21.54 23.80
CA PHE A 192 -10.01 21.66 22.41
C PHE A 192 -11.15 22.65 22.23
N ASP A 193 -12.09 22.68 23.18
CA ASP A 193 -13.26 23.55 23.09
C ASP A 193 -12.94 25.02 23.34
N GLU A 194 -11.77 25.33 23.92
CA GLU A 194 -11.28 26.70 24.09
C GLU A 194 -10.76 27.29 22.77
N LEU A 195 -10.46 26.44 21.77
CA LEU A 195 -10.05 26.90 20.45
C LEU A 195 -11.24 27.49 19.67
N PRO A 196 -11.06 28.65 19.03
CA PRO A 196 -12.02 29.17 18.07
C PRO A 196 -12.34 28.13 17.00
N GLU A 197 -13.62 27.95 16.66
CA GLU A 197 -14.10 26.90 15.75
C GLU A 197 -13.31 26.85 14.43
N LYS A 198 -13.07 28.02 13.82
CA LYS A 198 -12.29 28.17 12.57
C LYS A 198 -10.85 27.67 12.65
N SER A 199 -10.30 27.48 13.86
CA SER A 199 -8.92 27.07 14.09
C SER A 199 -8.80 25.61 14.54
N ARG A 200 -9.90 24.97 14.95
CA ARG A 200 -9.92 23.58 15.42
C ARG A 200 -9.37 22.59 14.37
N TYR A 201 -9.72 22.77 13.09
CA TYR A 201 -9.21 21.93 12.00
C TYR A 201 -7.67 21.95 11.91
N HIS A 202 -7.05 23.11 12.15
CA HIS A 202 -5.59 23.25 12.12
C HIS A 202 -4.94 22.56 13.32
N ALA A 203 -5.55 22.61 14.50
CA ALA A 203 -5.07 21.85 15.65
C ALA A 203 -5.15 20.34 15.44
N LEU A 204 -6.25 19.84 14.84
CA LEU A 204 -6.36 18.43 14.47
C LEU A 204 -5.32 18.02 13.43
N SER A 205 -4.97 18.93 12.51
CA SER A 205 -3.92 18.69 11.51
C SER A 205 -2.52 18.63 12.16
N GLY A 206 -2.24 19.50 13.12
CA GLY A 206 -1.01 19.43 13.92
C GLY A 206 -0.92 18.15 14.74
N LEU A 207 -2.03 17.73 15.37
CA LEU A 207 -2.11 16.49 16.16
C LEU A 207 -1.76 15.23 15.36
N ALA A 208 -2.13 15.22 14.08
CA ALA A 208 -1.89 14.13 13.14
C ALA A 208 -0.54 14.23 12.40
N LYS A 209 0.28 15.25 12.67
CA LYS A 209 1.54 15.47 11.94
C LYS A 209 2.61 14.41 12.25
N TRP A 210 2.64 13.93 13.49
CA TRP A 210 3.68 13.03 13.98
C TRP A 210 3.11 11.66 14.36
N ASP A 211 3.55 10.63 13.65
CA ASP A 211 3.14 9.25 13.89
C ASP A 211 3.66 8.72 15.23
N ASP A 212 4.80 9.22 15.72
CA ASP A 212 5.56 8.72 16.87
C ASP A 212 5.01 9.16 18.25
N CYS A 213 3.70 9.24 18.36
CA CYS A 213 3.05 9.69 19.59
C CYS A 213 3.10 8.65 20.74
N GLY A 214 2.91 9.12 21.98
CA GLY A 214 2.83 8.27 23.16
C GLY A 214 1.57 7.38 23.19
N ASP A 215 0.42 7.95 22.82
CA ASP A 215 -0.88 7.29 22.82
C ASP A 215 -1.58 7.43 21.44
N PRO A 216 -1.36 6.49 20.51
CA PRO A 216 -1.97 6.56 19.18
C PRO A 216 -3.48 6.26 19.19
N LEU A 217 -3.97 5.48 20.16
CA LEU A 217 -5.39 5.12 20.24
C LEU A 217 -6.24 6.34 20.64
N GLU A 218 -5.87 7.00 21.74
CA GLU A 218 -6.58 8.18 22.23
C GLU A 218 -6.64 9.29 21.16
N LYS A 219 -5.54 9.48 20.43
CA LYS A 219 -5.49 10.46 19.34
C LYS A 219 -6.38 10.10 18.16
N LEU A 220 -6.39 8.83 17.73
CA LEU A 220 -7.27 8.40 16.64
C LEU A 220 -8.74 8.59 17.00
N ASP A 221 -9.14 8.19 18.20
CA ASP A 221 -10.50 8.40 18.70
C ASP A 221 -10.86 9.88 18.75
N PHE A 222 -9.93 10.71 19.20
CA PHE A 222 -10.12 12.15 19.24
C PHE A 222 -10.27 12.76 17.84
N LEU A 223 -9.47 12.33 16.86
CA LEU A 223 -9.55 12.82 15.48
C LEU A 223 -10.89 12.46 14.83
N VAL A 224 -11.35 11.21 15.01
CA VAL A 224 -12.65 10.75 14.49
C VAL A 224 -13.79 11.50 15.17
N LYS A 225 -13.79 11.58 16.51
CA LYS A 225 -14.81 12.29 17.30
C LYS A 225 -14.98 13.76 16.87
N ASN A 226 -13.88 14.41 16.48
CA ASN A 226 -13.87 15.82 16.09
C ASN A 226 -13.92 16.03 14.56
N GLY A 227 -14.33 15.01 13.79
CA GLY A 227 -14.64 15.15 12.36
C GLY A 227 -13.42 15.31 11.44
N ARG A 228 -12.19 15.07 11.92
CA ARG A 228 -10.99 15.07 11.06
C ARG A 228 -10.89 13.80 10.22
N GLY A 229 -11.54 12.73 10.67
CA GLY A 229 -11.47 11.41 10.06
C GLY A 229 -10.30 10.59 10.60
N THR A 230 -9.86 9.62 9.82
CA THR A 230 -8.80 8.69 10.20
C THR A 230 -7.41 9.24 9.81
N ASP A 231 -6.38 8.79 10.52
CA ASP A 231 -4.99 9.07 10.19
C ASP A 231 -4.19 7.78 10.00
N GLY A 232 -3.67 7.57 8.79
CA GLY A 232 -3.00 6.33 8.43
C GLY A 232 -1.65 6.15 9.11
N GLY A 233 -0.95 7.23 9.46
CA GLY A 233 0.34 7.18 10.14
C GLY A 233 0.19 6.76 11.61
N LEU A 234 -0.69 7.44 12.34
CA LEU A 234 -1.07 7.08 13.71
C LEU A 234 -1.61 5.65 13.80
N PHE A 235 -2.47 5.25 12.85
CA PHE A 235 -3.02 3.90 12.81
C PHE A 235 -1.94 2.82 12.61
N LYS A 236 -0.95 3.07 11.74
CA LYS A 236 0.19 2.14 11.57
C LYS A 236 0.98 1.99 12.87
N VAL A 237 1.17 3.08 13.62
CA VAL A 237 1.85 3.03 14.92
C VAL A 237 1.03 2.27 15.95
N LEU A 238 -0.29 2.45 15.98
CA LEU A 238 -1.19 1.63 16.80
C LEU A 238 -1.06 0.15 16.44
N ALA A 239 -1.20 -0.20 15.16
CA ALA A 239 -1.10 -1.58 14.68
C ALA A 239 0.24 -2.26 15.02
N ALA A 240 1.35 -1.53 14.99
CA ALA A 240 2.67 -2.08 15.33
C ALA A 240 2.85 -2.30 16.85
N ARG A 241 2.32 -1.38 17.67
CA ARG A 241 2.45 -1.42 19.14
C ARG A 241 1.45 -2.38 19.77
N ASP A 242 0.20 -2.27 19.37
CA ASP A 242 -0.93 -3.03 19.88
C ASP A 242 -1.89 -3.41 18.73
N PRO A 243 -1.62 -4.53 18.03
CA PRO A 243 -2.49 -5.00 16.95
C PRO A 243 -3.91 -5.35 17.42
N TRP A 244 -4.10 -5.66 18.71
CA TRP A 244 -5.43 -5.98 19.24
C TRP A 244 -6.28 -4.71 19.33
N ALA A 245 -5.73 -3.66 19.93
CA ALA A 245 -6.38 -2.34 19.96
C ALA A 245 -6.63 -1.81 18.54
N ALA A 246 -5.69 -1.99 17.61
CA ALA A 246 -5.90 -1.61 16.21
C ALA A 246 -7.08 -2.36 15.56
N TYR A 247 -7.21 -3.67 15.82
CA TYR A 247 -8.32 -4.47 15.30
C TYR A 247 -9.67 -4.05 15.89
N ASP A 248 -9.75 -3.84 17.21
CA ASP A 248 -10.96 -3.35 17.87
C ASP A 248 -11.35 -1.98 17.33
N TRP A 249 -10.37 -1.08 17.16
CA TRP A 249 -10.58 0.25 16.59
C TRP A 249 -11.12 0.19 15.15
N LEU A 250 -10.55 -0.68 14.29
CA LEU A 250 -11.06 -0.90 12.92
C LEU A 250 -12.52 -1.36 12.92
N ARG A 251 -12.90 -2.25 13.84
CA ARG A 251 -14.27 -2.77 13.93
C ARG A 251 -15.27 -1.68 14.33
N GLU A 252 -14.85 -0.74 15.17
CA GLU A 252 -15.69 0.34 15.68
C GLU A 252 -15.79 1.53 14.73
N ASN A 253 -14.71 1.81 13.98
CA ASN A 253 -14.59 3.05 13.20
C ASN A 253 -14.67 2.85 11.68
N LEU A 254 -14.45 1.64 11.15
CA LEU A 254 -14.72 1.42 9.74
C LEU A 254 -16.23 1.29 9.50
N PRO A 255 -16.83 2.13 8.64
CA PRO A 255 -18.24 1.98 8.31
C PRO A 255 -18.48 0.59 7.73
N GLN A 256 -19.48 -0.13 8.24
CA GLN A 256 -19.94 -1.41 7.69
C GLN A 256 -20.57 -1.28 6.29
N ARG A 257 -20.37 -0.16 5.58
CA ARG A 257 -21.06 0.12 4.32
C ARG A 257 -20.32 -0.46 3.13
N ASP A 258 -21.05 -1.20 2.31
CA ASP A 258 -20.64 -1.81 1.03
C ASP A 258 -20.20 -0.80 -0.07
N HIS A 259 -20.07 0.49 0.23
CA HIS A 259 -19.64 1.51 -0.71
C HIS A 259 -18.36 2.16 -0.18
N TYR A 260 -17.23 1.50 -0.46
CA TYR A 260 -15.90 1.93 -0.04
C TYR A 260 -15.48 3.23 -0.75
N PRO A 261 -15.27 4.34 -0.03
CA PRO A 261 -14.28 5.32 -0.45
C PRO A 261 -12.89 4.68 -0.38
N ARG A 262 -12.01 5.09 -1.31
CA ARG A 262 -10.66 4.54 -1.54
C ARG A 262 -9.72 4.60 -0.31
N SER A 263 -10.05 5.38 0.73
CA SER A 263 -9.23 5.54 1.94
C SER A 263 -9.35 4.38 2.94
N ASP A 264 -10.49 3.70 3.00
CA ASP A 264 -10.77 2.72 4.07
C ASP A 264 -10.16 1.35 3.76
N SER A 265 -9.92 1.07 2.46
CA SER A 265 -9.10 -0.07 2.05
C SER A 265 -7.67 0.02 2.59
N ASP A 266 -7.17 1.23 2.83
CA ASP A 266 -5.76 1.47 3.13
C ASP A 266 -5.44 1.17 4.59
N LEU A 267 -6.36 1.42 5.53
CA LEU A 267 -6.15 1.11 6.96
C LEU A 267 -6.18 -0.39 7.24
N LEU A 268 -7.17 -1.10 6.70
CA LEU A 268 -7.22 -2.56 6.85
C LEU A 268 -6.00 -3.21 6.18
N SER A 269 -5.61 -2.75 5.00
CA SER A 269 -4.39 -3.28 4.35
C SER A 269 -3.15 -2.98 5.18
N ALA A 270 -3.00 -1.76 5.72
CA ALA A 270 -1.90 -1.42 6.63
C ALA A 270 -1.88 -2.27 7.91
N PHE A 271 -3.04 -2.56 8.50
CA PHE A 271 -3.15 -3.47 9.64
C PHE A 271 -2.67 -4.87 9.28
N LEU A 272 -3.17 -5.42 8.16
CA LEU A 272 -2.81 -6.76 7.69
C LEU A 272 -1.32 -6.88 7.39
N ASP A 273 -0.74 -5.87 6.73
CA ASP A 273 0.68 -5.82 6.42
C ASP A 273 1.52 -5.80 7.70
N ILE A 274 1.19 -4.93 8.65
CA ILE A 274 1.96 -4.78 9.91
C ILE A 274 1.77 -5.99 10.81
N ALA A 275 0.54 -6.38 11.11
CA ALA A 275 0.24 -7.50 12.00
C ALA A 275 0.72 -8.82 11.39
N GLY A 276 0.51 -9.03 10.08
CA GLY A 276 0.95 -10.23 9.38
C GLY A 276 2.45 -10.37 9.32
N SER A 277 3.20 -9.29 9.02
CA SER A 277 4.66 -9.36 8.87
C SER A 277 5.42 -9.27 10.20
N GLN A 278 4.94 -8.51 11.18
CA GLN A 278 5.69 -8.24 12.41
C GLN A 278 5.23 -9.07 13.61
N ARG A 279 3.95 -9.47 13.65
CA ARG A 279 3.34 -10.18 14.79
C ARG A 279 2.30 -11.23 14.35
N PRO A 280 2.67 -12.19 13.48
CA PRO A 280 1.75 -13.19 12.96
C PRO A 280 1.05 -14.02 14.06
N GLU A 281 1.70 -14.21 15.22
CA GLU A 281 1.13 -14.88 16.39
C GLU A 281 -0.01 -14.08 17.03
N VAL A 282 0.04 -12.75 17.00
CA VAL A 282 -1.05 -11.89 17.47
C VAL A 282 -2.19 -11.91 16.45
N LEU A 283 -1.87 -11.83 15.16
CA LEU A 283 -2.86 -11.92 14.09
C LEU A 283 -3.65 -13.25 14.15
N GLN A 284 -2.97 -14.38 14.39
CA GLN A 284 -3.64 -15.68 14.58
C GLN A 284 -4.63 -15.66 15.75
N ARG A 285 -4.23 -15.12 16.91
CA ARG A 285 -5.13 -15.01 18.07
C ARG A 285 -6.35 -14.13 17.80
N ILE A 286 -6.19 -13.07 17.00
CA ILE A 286 -7.29 -12.22 16.54
C ILE A 286 -8.21 -13.02 15.61
N ILE A 287 -7.67 -13.76 14.64
CA ILE A 287 -8.44 -14.64 13.73
C ILE A 287 -9.27 -15.67 14.49
N ASP A 288 -8.71 -16.28 15.53
CA ASP A 288 -9.36 -17.31 16.34
C ASP A 288 -10.62 -16.78 17.05
N GLN A 289 -10.62 -15.50 17.41
CA GLN A 289 -11.72 -14.83 18.10
C GLN A 289 -12.63 -14.01 17.18
N ALA A 290 -12.17 -13.69 15.97
CA ALA A 290 -12.92 -12.91 15.01
C ALA A 290 -14.17 -13.67 14.50
N PRO A 291 -15.31 -12.97 14.31
CA PRO A 291 -16.47 -13.58 13.68
C PRO A 291 -16.16 -13.95 12.23
N SER A 292 -16.83 -14.99 11.73
CA SER A 292 -16.77 -15.37 10.32
C SER A 292 -17.21 -14.21 9.43
N GLY A 293 -16.44 -13.90 8.40
CA GLY A 293 -16.76 -12.78 7.50
C GLY A 293 -15.63 -12.39 6.56
N GLY A 294 -15.81 -11.28 5.83
CA GLY A 294 -14.79 -10.75 4.91
C GLY A 294 -13.49 -10.36 5.63
N MET A 295 -13.60 -9.70 6.79
CA MET A 295 -12.47 -9.29 7.62
C MET A 295 -11.60 -10.49 8.04
N LYS A 296 -12.22 -11.53 8.63
CA LYS A 296 -11.52 -12.75 9.05
C LYS A 296 -10.80 -13.43 7.89
N ARG A 297 -11.45 -13.57 6.73
CA ARG A 297 -10.82 -14.16 5.54
C ARG A 297 -9.60 -13.37 5.07
N ARG A 298 -9.65 -12.03 5.09
CA ARG A 298 -8.49 -11.20 4.74
C ARG A 298 -7.34 -11.37 5.73
N MET A 299 -7.63 -11.51 7.03
CA MET A 299 -6.62 -11.84 8.04
C MET A 299 -6.00 -13.22 7.82
N GLU A 300 -6.82 -14.23 7.51
CA GLU A 300 -6.35 -15.58 7.17
C GLU A 300 -5.47 -15.60 5.91
N SER A 301 -5.78 -14.76 4.91
CA SER A 301 -4.94 -14.57 3.71
C SER A 301 -3.61 -13.91 4.06
N ALA A 302 -3.62 -12.81 4.82
CA ALA A 302 -2.39 -12.12 5.23
C ALA A 302 -1.48 -13.03 6.09
N LEU A 303 -2.08 -13.84 6.96
CA LEU A 303 -1.32 -14.82 7.74
C LEU A 303 -0.73 -15.93 6.85
N PHE A 304 -1.48 -16.39 5.85
CA PHE A 304 -0.96 -17.35 4.86
C PHE A 304 0.22 -16.77 4.07
N GLU A 305 0.15 -15.52 3.64
CA GLU A 305 1.25 -14.84 2.94
C GLU A 305 2.48 -14.65 3.84
N SER A 306 2.28 -14.32 5.11
CA SER A 306 3.36 -14.26 6.11
C SER A 306 4.03 -15.63 6.28
N LEU A 307 3.23 -16.70 6.37
CA LEU A 307 3.73 -18.07 6.41
C LEU A 307 4.48 -18.43 5.12
N LEU A 308 3.96 -18.05 3.96
CA LEU A 308 4.61 -18.29 2.67
C LEU A 308 5.98 -17.61 2.56
N ASN A 309 6.15 -16.43 3.17
CA ASN A 309 7.42 -15.72 3.17
C ASN A 309 8.44 -16.25 4.20
N THR A 310 7.98 -16.97 5.25
CA THR A 310 8.84 -17.40 6.37
C THR A 310 9.09 -18.91 6.38
N ASP A 311 8.08 -19.71 6.04
CA ASP A 311 8.12 -21.16 5.85
C ASP A 311 7.20 -21.56 4.67
N PRO A 312 7.69 -21.41 3.42
CA PRO A 312 6.92 -21.74 2.23
C PRO A 312 6.35 -23.17 2.21
N GLU A 313 7.08 -24.14 2.78
CA GLU A 313 6.63 -25.54 2.79
C GLU A 313 5.48 -25.74 3.78
N ALA A 314 5.50 -25.08 4.94
CA ALA A 314 4.36 -25.06 5.85
C ALA A 314 3.14 -24.39 5.20
N ALA A 315 3.32 -23.30 4.47
CA ALA A 315 2.24 -22.66 3.72
C ALA A 315 1.64 -23.62 2.69
N ILE A 316 2.46 -24.31 1.89
CA ILE A 316 1.96 -25.31 0.92
C ILE A 316 1.20 -26.45 1.63
N ARG A 317 1.71 -26.99 2.74
CA ARG A 317 0.99 -28.00 3.53
C ARG A 317 -0.37 -27.47 3.99
N GLN A 318 -0.41 -26.27 4.55
CA GLN A 318 -1.64 -25.61 4.97
C GLN A 318 -2.62 -25.39 3.81
N ALA A 319 -2.13 -25.01 2.62
CA ALA A 319 -2.94 -24.86 1.42
C ALA A 319 -3.59 -26.19 1.02
N LYS A 320 -2.80 -27.28 0.99
CA LYS A 320 -3.27 -28.63 0.64
C LYS A 320 -4.26 -29.22 1.66
N GLU A 321 -4.14 -28.86 2.94
CA GLU A 321 -5.07 -29.28 4.01
C GLU A 321 -6.37 -28.45 4.04
N THR A 322 -6.45 -27.37 3.25
CA THR A 322 -7.62 -26.48 3.23
C THR A 322 -8.83 -27.17 2.61
N LYS A 323 -9.88 -27.42 3.41
CA LYS A 323 -11.08 -28.14 2.95
C LYS A 323 -11.97 -27.35 1.99
N ALA A 324 -11.97 -26.02 2.07
CA ALA A 324 -12.81 -25.17 1.23
C ALA A 324 -12.17 -25.01 -0.15
N PRO A 325 -12.76 -25.54 -1.25
CA PRO A 325 -12.10 -25.57 -2.56
C PRO A 325 -11.69 -24.18 -3.06
N TYR A 326 -12.50 -23.15 -2.80
CA TYR A 326 -12.16 -21.78 -3.18
C TYR A 326 -10.90 -21.25 -2.50
N ILE A 327 -10.81 -21.45 -1.18
CA ILE A 327 -9.66 -20.98 -0.39
C ILE A 327 -8.41 -21.80 -0.72
N LEU A 328 -8.57 -23.12 -0.95
CA LEU A 328 -7.51 -23.99 -1.43
C LEU A 328 -6.96 -23.47 -2.77
N SER A 329 -7.83 -23.18 -3.73
CA SER A 329 -7.42 -22.67 -5.05
C SER A 329 -6.68 -21.35 -4.93
N GLN A 330 -7.17 -20.41 -4.11
CA GLN A 330 -6.49 -19.14 -3.87
C GLN A 330 -5.09 -19.36 -3.28
N ARG A 331 -4.99 -20.16 -2.20
CA ARG A 331 -3.71 -20.41 -1.51
C ARG A 331 -2.68 -21.10 -2.38
N LEU A 332 -3.09 -22.13 -3.13
CA LEU A 332 -2.19 -22.80 -4.08
C LEU A 332 -1.79 -21.86 -5.22
N ALA A 333 -2.68 -20.99 -5.69
CA ALA A 333 -2.33 -20.01 -6.71
C ALA A 333 -1.32 -18.98 -6.20
N THR A 334 -1.52 -18.44 -5.00
CA THR A 334 -0.57 -17.54 -4.35
C THR A 334 0.79 -18.22 -4.13
N ALA A 335 0.81 -19.48 -3.68
CA ALA A 335 2.04 -20.24 -3.54
C ALA A 335 2.75 -20.49 -4.88
N ALA A 336 2.01 -20.88 -5.93
CA ALA A 336 2.56 -21.07 -7.26
C ALA A 336 3.15 -19.77 -7.84
N LEU A 337 2.46 -18.63 -7.65
CA LEU A 337 2.96 -17.31 -8.03
C LEU A 337 4.27 -16.95 -7.32
N HIS A 338 4.37 -17.25 -6.01
CA HIS A 338 5.60 -17.03 -5.24
C HIS A 338 6.80 -17.78 -5.83
N TYR A 339 6.61 -19.04 -6.24
CA TYR A 339 7.68 -19.86 -6.82
C TYR A 339 7.97 -19.56 -8.29
N LEU A 340 7.08 -18.91 -9.04
CA LEU A 340 7.19 -18.79 -10.50
C LEU A 340 8.51 -18.15 -10.96
N SER A 341 9.06 -17.22 -10.18
CA SER A 341 10.33 -16.54 -10.50
C SER A 341 11.59 -17.29 -10.05
N SER A 342 11.49 -18.12 -9.00
CA SER A 342 12.65 -18.80 -8.38
C SER A 342 12.74 -20.29 -8.69
N ASP A 343 11.59 -20.97 -8.81
CA ASP A 343 11.46 -22.41 -9.08
C ASP A 343 10.20 -22.64 -9.93
N ARG A 344 10.39 -22.53 -11.25
CA ARG A 344 9.30 -22.69 -12.22
C ARG A 344 8.68 -24.09 -12.16
N GLU A 345 9.48 -25.13 -11.98
CA GLU A 345 8.97 -26.50 -11.95
C GLU A 345 8.00 -26.69 -10.78
N LYS A 346 8.40 -26.22 -9.60
CA LYS A 346 7.53 -26.24 -8.42
C LYS A 346 6.27 -25.39 -8.60
N ALA A 347 6.36 -24.23 -9.26
CA ALA A 347 5.18 -23.41 -9.57
C ALA A 347 4.17 -24.16 -10.45
N PHE A 348 4.64 -24.86 -11.49
CA PHE A 348 3.78 -25.68 -12.35
C PHE A 348 3.23 -26.93 -11.64
N GLU A 349 4.00 -27.54 -10.74
CA GLU A 349 3.52 -28.63 -9.88
C GLU A 349 2.38 -28.16 -8.98
N LEU A 350 2.53 -27.00 -8.32
CA LEU A 350 1.47 -26.41 -7.48
C LEU A 350 0.23 -26.01 -8.29
N ALA A 351 0.41 -25.50 -9.51
CA ALA A 351 -0.71 -25.21 -10.42
C ALA A 351 -1.44 -26.51 -10.81
N LYS A 352 -0.72 -27.60 -11.07
CA LYS A 352 -1.31 -28.91 -11.33
C LYS A 352 -2.11 -29.40 -10.10
N ASP A 353 -1.51 -29.37 -8.91
CA ASP A 353 -2.19 -29.73 -7.66
C ASP A 353 -3.48 -28.93 -7.46
N LEU A 354 -3.45 -27.63 -7.80
CA LEU A 354 -4.61 -26.74 -7.74
C LEU A 354 -5.74 -27.22 -8.64
N PHE A 355 -5.47 -27.53 -9.91
CA PHE A 355 -6.51 -27.92 -10.87
C PHE A 355 -6.97 -29.38 -10.69
N GLU A 356 -6.18 -30.23 -10.06
CA GLU A 356 -6.59 -31.57 -9.62
C GLU A 356 -7.53 -31.49 -8.41
N ALA A 357 -7.19 -30.69 -7.41
CA ALA A 357 -8.01 -30.52 -6.20
C ALA A 357 -9.26 -29.67 -6.47
N ALA A 358 -9.20 -28.73 -7.42
CA ALA A 358 -10.30 -27.85 -7.78
C ALA A 358 -10.41 -27.70 -9.31
N PRO A 359 -11.01 -28.69 -10.02
CA PRO A 359 -11.15 -28.68 -11.48
C PRO A 359 -11.84 -27.44 -12.07
N ASN A 360 -12.66 -26.76 -11.26
CA ASN A 360 -13.43 -25.57 -11.62
C ASN A 360 -12.89 -24.29 -10.96
N ALA A 361 -11.61 -24.24 -10.55
CA ALA A 361 -11.01 -23.14 -9.79
C ALA A 361 -11.26 -21.74 -10.36
N LEU A 362 -11.43 -21.63 -11.68
CA LEU A 362 -11.69 -20.38 -12.40
C LEU A 362 -13.15 -19.93 -12.36
N GLY A 363 -14.09 -20.88 -12.27
CA GLY A 363 -15.52 -20.62 -12.31
C GLY A 363 -16.23 -20.75 -10.97
N GLN A 364 -15.48 -20.77 -9.86
CA GLN A 364 -16.04 -20.85 -8.52
C GLN A 364 -16.74 -19.53 -8.16
N SER A 365 -18.04 -19.59 -7.87
CA SER A 365 -18.81 -18.45 -7.39
C SER A 365 -18.87 -18.39 -5.86
N LYS A 366 -18.98 -17.17 -5.31
CA LYS A 366 -19.21 -16.93 -3.89
C LYS A 366 -20.70 -16.80 -3.64
N ASN A 367 -21.28 -17.79 -2.97
CA ASN A 367 -22.65 -17.71 -2.48
C ASN A 367 -22.65 -17.24 -1.02
N VAL A 368 -23.19 -16.06 -0.76
CA VAL A 368 -23.43 -15.55 0.59
C VAL A 368 -24.89 -15.80 0.92
N LYS A 369 -25.13 -16.66 1.91
CA LYS A 369 -26.47 -16.83 2.48
C LYS A 369 -26.64 -15.79 3.59
N VAL A 370 -27.63 -14.92 3.42
CA VAL A 370 -28.14 -14.03 4.45
C VAL A 370 -29.45 -14.63 4.97
N GLU A 371 -29.82 -14.37 6.22
CA GLU A 371 -31.10 -14.82 6.78
C GLU A 371 -32.24 -14.33 5.87
N ASN A 372 -32.93 -15.25 5.20
CA ASN A 372 -33.99 -15.02 4.19
C ASN A 372 -33.58 -14.57 2.76
N SER A 373 -32.29 -14.58 2.40
CA SER A 373 -31.89 -14.39 0.98
C SER A 373 -30.57 -15.09 0.64
N THR A 374 -30.41 -15.55 -0.60
CA THR A 374 -29.11 -15.99 -1.12
C THR A 374 -28.62 -14.95 -2.11
N LEU A 375 -27.56 -14.25 -1.74
CA LEU A 375 -26.83 -13.37 -2.65
C LEU A 375 -25.72 -14.20 -3.28
N SER A 376 -25.86 -14.52 -4.56
CA SER A 376 -24.79 -15.10 -5.36
C SER A 376 -24.00 -13.98 -6.01
N PHE A 377 -22.74 -13.83 -5.62
CA PHE A 377 -21.79 -12.98 -6.34
C PHE A 377 -20.88 -13.89 -7.15
N GLY A 378 -21.01 -13.84 -8.47
CA GLY A 378 -19.98 -14.37 -9.37
C GLY A 378 -18.76 -13.46 -9.27
N SER A 379 -17.80 -13.81 -8.41
CA SER A 379 -16.48 -13.18 -8.46
C SER A 379 -15.52 -14.22 -9.02
N ASP A 380 -14.90 -13.92 -10.15
CA ASP A 380 -13.80 -14.73 -10.67
C ASP A 380 -12.74 -14.90 -9.58
N ASN A 381 -12.08 -16.07 -9.57
CA ASN A 381 -10.95 -16.28 -8.70
C ASN A 381 -9.74 -15.52 -9.26
N THR A 382 -9.64 -14.24 -8.90
CA THR A 382 -8.61 -13.32 -9.42
C THR A 382 -7.19 -13.85 -9.20
N ASP A 383 -6.93 -14.56 -8.10
CA ASP A 383 -5.62 -15.15 -7.80
C ASP A 383 -5.24 -16.25 -8.80
N VAL A 384 -6.19 -17.11 -9.15
CA VAL A 384 -6.00 -18.18 -10.15
C VAL A 384 -5.83 -17.58 -11.55
N MET A 385 -6.59 -16.54 -11.88
CA MET A 385 -6.42 -15.81 -13.15
C MET A 385 -5.06 -15.11 -13.23
N ASN A 386 -4.61 -14.48 -12.14
CA ASN A 386 -3.29 -13.86 -12.06
C ASN A 386 -2.17 -14.89 -12.23
N LEU A 387 -2.30 -16.06 -11.60
CA LEU A 387 -1.39 -17.18 -11.80
C LEU A 387 -1.33 -17.58 -13.28
N LEU A 388 -2.48 -17.87 -13.90
CA LEU A 388 -2.50 -18.31 -15.30
C LEU A 388 -1.92 -17.28 -16.24
N ASN A 389 -2.23 -15.99 -16.05
CA ASN A 389 -1.65 -14.91 -16.84
C ASN A 389 -0.11 -14.86 -16.71
N ALA A 390 0.41 -15.01 -15.49
CA ALA A 390 1.85 -15.01 -15.25
C ALA A 390 2.53 -16.26 -15.84
N MET A 391 1.88 -17.42 -15.75
CA MET A 391 2.36 -18.67 -16.35
C MET A 391 2.32 -18.61 -17.88
N MET A 392 1.26 -18.04 -18.48
CA MET A 392 1.18 -17.81 -19.92
C MET A 392 2.31 -16.92 -20.43
N ALA A 393 2.72 -15.90 -19.68
CA ALA A 393 3.87 -15.07 -20.04
C ALA A 393 5.22 -15.81 -19.95
N THR A 394 5.26 -16.93 -19.23
CA THR A 394 6.50 -17.68 -18.93
C THR A 394 6.65 -18.92 -19.81
N ASP A 395 5.61 -19.74 -19.93
CA ASP A 395 5.55 -20.97 -20.71
C ASP A 395 4.10 -21.22 -21.16
N PRO A 396 3.67 -20.61 -22.29
CA PRO A 396 2.32 -20.75 -22.82
C PRO A 396 1.92 -22.22 -23.08
N ALA A 397 2.85 -23.02 -23.62
CA ALA A 397 2.60 -24.42 -24.00
C ALA A 397 2.20 -25.24 -22.80
N ARG A 398 3.03 -25.22 -21.76
CA ARG A 398 2.78 -25.96 -20.54
C ARG A 398 1.55 -25.43 -19.79
N THR A 399 1.29 -24.13 -19.86
CA THR A 399 0.11 -23.52 -19.21
C THR A 399 -1.20 -23.96 -19.88
N VAL A 400 -1.24 -24.01 -21.21
CA VAL A 400 -2.39 -24.55 -21.95
C VAL A 400 -2.55 -26.05 -21.69
N GLU A 401 -1.45 -26.79 -21.58
CA GLU A 401 -1.46 -28.23 -21.24
C GLU A 401 -2.12 -28.52 -19.88
N LEU A 402 -1.95 -27.63 -18.89
CA LEU A 402 -2.63 -27.76 -17.60
C LEU A 402 -4.16 -27.66 -17.70
N GLN A 403 -4.69 -27.03 -18.75
CA GLN A 403 -6.12 -26.78 -18.94
C GLN A 403 -6.73 -27.61 -20.06
N LEU A 404 -6.04 -28.65 -20.55
CA LEU A 404 -6.59 -29.48 -21.61
C LEU A 404 -7.96 -30.04 -21.20
N PRO A 405 -8.97 -29.92 -22.07
CA PRO A 405 -10.27 -30.53 -21.82
C PRO A 405 -10.08 -32.04 -21.75
N THR A 406 -10.45 -32.65 -20.63
CA THR A 406 -10.56 -34.11 -20.56
C THR A 406 -11.92 -34.53 -21.11
N ALA A 407 -12.06 -35.77 -21.59
CA ALA A 407 -13.33 -36.28 -22.13
C ALA A 407 -14.51 -36.18 -21.15
N GLU A 408 -14.23 -36.07 -19.85
CA GLU A 408 -15.20 -35.91 -18.75
C GLU A 408 -15.32 -34.46 -18.24
N ALA A 409 -14.56 -33.51 -18.80
CA ALA A 409 -14.49 -32.15 -18.29
C ALA A 409 -15.77 -31.37 -18.56
N SER A 410 -16.31 -30.76 -17.50
CA SER A 410 -17.41 -29.81 -17.56
C SER A 410 -17.12 -28.61 -18.49
N GLY A 411 -18.16 -27.96 -19.01
CA GLY A 411 -18.05 -26.84 -19.95
C GLY A 411 -17.21 -25.63 -19.46
N GLN A 412 -16.87 -25.53 -18.18
CA GLN A 412 -15.98 -24.49 -17.67
C GLN A 412 -14.52 -24.67 -18.10
N ARG A 413 -13.99 -25.90 -18.17
CA ARG A 413 -12.61 -26.11 -18.66
C ARG A 413 -12.46 -25.69 -20.12
N VAL A 414 -13.52 -25.86 -20.91
CA VAL A 414 -13.57 -25.39 -22.30
C VAL A 414 -13.44 -23.86 -22.37
N ASN A 415 -14.06 -23.12 -21.44
CA ASN A 415 -13.96 -21.66 -21.41
C ASN A 415 -12.55 -21.18 -21.06
N SER A 416 -11.90 -21.81 -20.08
CA SER A 416 -10.53 -21.47 -19.67
C SER A 416 -9.52 -21.82 -20.76
N PHE A 417 -9.65 -22.99 -21.36
CA PHE A 417 -8.86 -23.40 -22.53
C PHE A 417 -9.05 -22.42 -23.70
N SER A 418 -10.29 -22.00 -23.98
CA SER A 418 -10.60 -20.98 -24.98
C SER A 418 -9.85 -19.68 -24.75
N LEU A 419 -9.86 -19.20 -23.51
CA LEU A 419 -9.24 -17.93 -23.14
C LEU A 419 -7.72 -17.98 -23.33
N LEU A 420 -7.07 -19.02 -22.81
CA LEU A 420 -5.61 -19.16 -22.86
C LEU A 420 -5.09 -19.37 -24.28
N THR A 421 -5.77 -20.19 -25.08
CA THR A 421 -5.40 -20.43 -26.49
C THR A 421 -5.57 -19.17 -27.35
N SER A 422 -6.65 -18.40 -27.13
CA SER A 422 -6.82 -17.08 -27.76
C SER A 422 -5.70 -16.13 -27.37
N GLN A 423 -5.40 -16.00 -26.07
CA GLN A 423 -4.32 -15.15 -25.58
C GLN A 423 -2.95 -15.53 -26.17
N TRP A 424 -2.66 -16.83 -26.26
CA TRP A 424 -1.41 -17.29 -26.86
C TRP A 424 -1.35 -16.96 -28.35
N ALA A 425 -2.38 -17.29 -29.12
CA ALA A 425 -2.46 -17.00 -30.55
C ALA A 425 -2.28 -15.50 -30.84
N ASP A 426 -2.82 -14.63 -29.99
CA ASP A 426 -2.66 -13.18 -30.13
C ASP A 426 -1.23 -12.70 -29.84
N SER A 427 -0.52 -13.37 -28.92
CA SER A 427 0.84 -12.98 -28.51
C SER A 427 1.94 -13.57 -29.39
N ASP A 428 1.80 -14.83 -29.82
CA ASP A 428 2.82 -15.60 -30.55
C ASP A 428 2.15 -16.71 -31.39
N LEU A 429 1.53 -16.29 -32.50
CA LEU A 429 0.86 -17.18 -33.43
C LEU A 429 1.78 -18.29 -33.98
N PRO A 430 3.04 -18.03 -34.39
CA PRO A 430 3.93 -19.09 -34.88
C PRO A 430 4.20 -20.19 -33.84
N ALA A 431 4.49 -19.83 -32.59
CA ALA A 431 4.71 -20.84 -31.55
C ALA A 431 3.44 -21.63 -31.23
N PHE A 432 2.27 -20.97 -31.20
CA PHE A 432 0.99 -21.63 -30.97
C PHE A 432 0.62 -22.59 -32.11
N ALA A 433 0.90 -22.23 -33.36
CA ALA A 433 0.74 -23.09 -34.52
C ALA A 433 1.61 -24.35 -34.45
N GLU A 434 2.88 -24.21 -34.08
CA GLU A 434 3.78 -25.36 -33.91
C GLU A 434 3.34 -26.27 -32.74
N TRP A 435 2.83 -25.72 -31.65
CA TRP A 435 2.24 -26.51 -30.57
C TRP A 435 0.98 -27.26 -31.04
N THR A 436 0.12 -26.61 -31.83
CA THR A 436 -1.12 -27.19 -32.36
C THR A 436 -0.83 -28.39 -33.27
N LYS A 437 0.19 -28.30 -34.14
CA LYS A 437 0.61 -29.42 -35.01
C LYS A 437 1.08 -30.65 -34.24
N ARG A 438 1.62 -30.47 -33.03
CA ARG A 438 2.09 -31.56 -32.16
C ARG A 438 0.97 -32.27 -31.39
N GLN A 439 -0.26 -31.73 -31.41
CA GLN A 439 -1.37 -32.32 -30.67
C GLN A 439 -1.86 -33.61 -31.34
N SER A 440 -1.90 -34.69 -30.55
CA SER A 440 -2.39 -36.01 -30.99
C SER A 440 -3.89 -36.19 -30.77
N ASP A 441 -4.47 -35.47 -29.80
CA ASP A 441 -5.92 -35.45 -29.58
C ASP A 441 -6.60 -34.59 -30.67
N PRO A 442 -7.46 -35.19 -31.52
CA PRO A 442 -8.12 -34.45 -32.60
C PRO A 442 -9.06 -33.35 -32.08
N VAL A 443 -9.65 -33.49 -30.89
CA VAL A 443 -10.53 -32.46 -30.31
C VAL A 443 -9.72 -31.24 -29.91
N VAL A 444 -8.58 -31.44 -29.24
CA VAL A 444 -7.67 -30.37 -28.84
C VAL A 444 -7.09 -29.69 -30.09
N ARG A 445 -6.62 -30.48 -31.05
CA ARG A 445 -6.04 -29.98 -32.30
C ARG A 445 -7.04 -29.14 -33.09
N ASP A 446 -8.23 -29.66 -33.36
CA ASP A 446 -9.26 -28.96 -34.13
C ASP A 446 -9.69 -27.66 -33.45
N TYR A 447 -9.81 -27.67 -32.11
CA TYR A 447 -10.11 -26.47 -31.36
C TYR A 447 -9.02 -25.40 -31.52
N ALA A 448 -7.75 -25.79 -31.32
CA ALA A 448 -6.62 -24.87 -31.46
C ALA A 448 -6.46 -24.36 -32.90
N THR A 449 -6.68 -25.22 -33.90
CA THR A 449 -6.74 -24.86 -35.31
C THR A 449 -7.82 -23.81 -35.58
N ALA A 450 -9.01 -23.94 -35.00
CA ALA A 450 -10.06 -22.94 -35.15
C ALA A 450 -9.64 -21.56 -34.58
N LYS A 451 -8.85 -21.53 -33.50
CA LYS A 451 -8.28 -20.29 -32.94
C LYS A 451 -7.23 -19.66 -33.86
N ILE A 452 -6.34 -20.46 -34.43
CA ILE A 452 -5.36 -20.01 -35.44
C ILE A 452 -6.09 -19.40 -36.64
N ALA A 453 -7.05 -20.13 -37.20
CA ALA A 453 -7.85 -19.64 -38.32
C ALA A 453 -8.62 -18.36 -37.98
N SER A 454 -9.19 -18.26 -36.77
CA SER A 454 -9.86 -17.04 -36.32
C SER A 454 -8.90 -15.84 -36.25
N LYS A 455 -7.68 -16.04 -35.74
CA LYS A 455 -6.66 -14.99 -35.65
C LYS A 455 -6.21 -14.55 -37.05
N LEU A 456 -5.90 -15.50 -37.93
CA LEU A 456 -5.51 -15.22 -39.31
C LEU A 456 -6.61 -14.46 -40.08
N ARG A 457 -7.89 -14.81 -39.91
CA ARG A 457 -9.01 -14.05 -40.48
C ARG A 457 -9.07 -12.62 -39.94
N SER A 458 -8.92 -12.44 -38.63
CA SER A 458 -8.87 -11.11 -38.01
C SER A 458 -7.73 -10.26 -38.57
N ASP A 459 -6.61 -10.89 -38.94
CA ASP A 459 -5.44 -10.24 -39.56
C ASP A 459 -5.56 -10.16 -41.11
N GLN A 460 -6.71 -10.54 -41.67
CA GLN A 460 -7.04 -10.59 -43.11
C GLN A 460 -6.15 -11.54 -43.95
N ASN A 461 -5.48 -12.49 -43.31
CA ASN A 461 -4.74 -13.56 -43.97
C ASN A 461 -5.66 -14.76 -44.25
N TYR A 462 -6.64 -14.55 -45.13
CA TYR A 462 -7.65 -15.56 -45.46
C TYR A 462 -7.10 -16.83 -46.12
N PRO A 463 -6.14 -16.79 -47.07
CA PRO A 463 -5.61 -18.00 -47.68
C PRO A 463 -5.05 -18.98 -46.65
N GLU A 464 -4.22 -18.49 -45.71
CA GLU A 464 -3.67 -19.34 -44.67
C GLU A 464 -4.76 -19.80 -43.67
N ALA A 465 -5.73 -18.93 -43.36
CA ALA A 465 -6.83 -19.29 -42.47
C ALA A 465 -7.67 -20.46 -43.00
N VAL A 466 -7.98 -20.47 -44.31
CA VAL A 466 -8.74 -21.57 -44.91
C VAL A 466 -7.92 -22.85 -45.00
N ASP A 467 -6.60 -22.77 -45.22
CA ASP A 467 -5.71 -23.94 -45.18
C ASP A 467 -5.72 -24.61 -43.80
N TRP A 468 -5.68 -23.81 -42.72
CA TRP A 468 -5.85 -24.32 -41.36
C TRP A 468 -7.23 -24.95 -41.16
N ILE A 469 -8.31 -24.29 -41.60
CA ILE A 469 -9.68 -24.83 -41.48
C ILE A 469 -9.81 -26.19 -42.19
N MET A 470 -9.23 -26.32 -43.38
CA MET A 470 -9.27 -27.56 -44.17
C MET A 470 -8.55 -28.74 -43.47
N SER A 471 -7.66 -28.46 -42.52
CA SER A 471 -7.00 -29.49 -41.71
C SER A 471 -7.87 -30.06 -40.57
N MET A 472 -9.03 -29.45 -40.29
CA MET A 472 -9.93 -29.85 -39.21
C MET A 472 -10.86 -31.00 -39.63
N SER A 473 -11.31 -31.81 -38.67
CA SER A 473 -12.30 -32.87 -38.96
C SER A 473 -13.71 -32.35 -39.29
N LYS A 474 -14.05 -31.15 -38.80
CA LYS A 474 -15.34 -30.47 -39.02
C LYS A 474 -15.17 -29.17 -39.79
N SER A 475 -14.44 -29.21 -40.91
CA SER A 475 -14.05 -28.01 -41.67
C SER A 475 -15.22 -27.29 -42.35
N GLU A 476 -16.30 -27.99 -42.72
CA GLU A 476 -17.36 -27.46 -43.62
C GLU A 476 -18.01 -26.16 -43.13
N GLU A 477 -18.40 -26.09 -41.85
CA GLU A 477 -19.08 -24.93 -41.25
C GLU A 477 -18.13 -23.73 -41.10
N TYR A 478 -16.89 -23.99 -40.67
CA TYR A 478 -15.88 -22.94 -40.52
C TYR A 478 -15.45 -22.40 -41.88
N LEU A 479 -15.35 -23.26 -42.89
CA LEU A 479 -14.93 -22.90 -44.24
C LEU A 479 -15.94 -21.96 -44.90
N GLU A 480 -17.23 -22.25 -44.79
CA GLU A 480 -18.28 -21.40 -45.35
C GLU A 480 -18.22 -19.99 -44.80
N ASN A 481 -18.10 -19.87 -43.48
CA ASN A 481 -17.99 -18.59 -42.81
C ASN A 481 -16.72 -17.84 -43.21
N ALA A 482 -15.58 -18.53 -43.31
CA ALA A 482 -14.30 -17.94 -43.70
C ALA A 482 -14.29 -17.44 -45.15
N VAL A 483 -14.81 -18.24 -46.10
CA VAL A 483 -14.89 -17.87 -47.51
C VAL A 483 -15.90 -16.75 -47.73
N LEU A 484 -17.05 -16.78 -47.04
CA LEU A 484 -18.03 -15.69 -47.09
C LEU A 484 -17.45 -14.37 -46.59
N GLU A 485 -16.69 -14.42 -45.50
CA GLU A 485 -15.99 -13.27 -44.94
C GLU A 485 -14.91 -12.76 -45.91
N TRP A 486 -14.04 -13.66 -46.42
CA TRP A 486 -13.03 -13.34 -47.42
C TRP A 486 -13.64 -12.67 -48.66
N GLY A 487 -14.73 -13.23 -49.22
CA GLY A 487 -15.39 -12.70 -50.40
C GLY A 487 -16.02 -11.31 -50.22
N ARG A 488 -16.25 -10.87 -48.97
CA ARG A 488 -16.66 -9.48 -48.69
C ARG A 488 -15.49 -8.49 -48.79
N TYR A 489 -14.27 -8.94 -48.50
CA TYR A 489 -13.06 -8.12 -48.57
C TYR A 489 -12.37 -8.20 -49.93
N ASP A 490 -12.23 -9.41 -50.48
CA ASP A 490 -11.57 -9.70 -51.75
C ASP A 490 -12.24 -10.91 -52.44
N ARG A 491 -13.28 -10.61 -53.22
CA ARG A 491 -14.06 -11.62 -53.96
C ARG A 491 -13.22 -12.37 -54.98
N GLU A 492 -12.32 -11.67 -55.68
CA GLU A 492 -11.53 -12.26 -56.77
C GLU A 492 -10.55 -13.29 -56.21
N ALA A 493 -9.82 -12.95 -55.14
CA ALA A 493 -8.91 -13.87 -54.50
C ALA A 493 -9.63 -15.10 -53.89
N ALA A 494 -10.78 -14.89 -53.24
CA ALA A 494 -11.59 -15.98 -52.73
C ALA A 494 -12.10 -16.90 -53.85
N GLY A 495 -12.50 -16.34 -55.00
CA GLY A 495 -12.90 -17.08 -56.18
C GLY A 495 -11.75 -17.91 -56.78
N ALA A 496 -10.58 -17.30 -56.94
CA ALA A 496 -9.39 -17.98 -57.43
C ALA A 496 -8.96 -19.14 -56.51
N TRP A 497 -9.07 -18.95 -55.19
CA TRP A 497 -8.82 -20.03 -54.23
C TRP A 497 -9.83 -21.18 -54.39
N LEU A 498 -11.12 -20.88 -54.55
CA LEU A 498 -12.16 -21.91 -54.76
C LEU A 498 -11.97 -22.73 -56.05
N GLU A 499 -11.37 -22.13 -57.09
CA GLU A 499 -11.02 -22.85 -58.32
C GLU A 499 -9.80 -23.77 -58.16
N ALA A 500 -8.87 -23.40 -57.27
CA ALA A 500 -7.64 -24.13 -57.04
C ALA A 500 -7.75 -25.18 -55.90
N ALA A 501 -8.68 -25.01 -54.98
CA ALA A 501 -8.84 -25.86 -53.81
C ALA A 501 -9.36 -27.26 -54.19
N ASP A 502 -8.86 -28.29 -53.50
CA ASP A 502 -9.31 -29.69 -53.65
C ASP A 502 -10.65 -29.90 -52.92
N LEU A 503 -11.72 -29.31 -53.47
CA LEU A 503 -13.07 -29.39 -52.97
C LEU A 503 -13.96 -30.19 -53.94
N PRO A 504 -14.97 -30.94 -53.45
CA PRO A 504 -16.01 -31.47 -54.33
C PRO A 504 -16.63 -30.34 -55.17
N THR A 505 -16.79 -30.56 -56.48
CA THR A 505 -17.27 -29.54 -57.43
C THR A 505 -18.55 -28.86 -56.95
N GLU A 506 -19.51 -29.63 -56.45
CA GLU A 506 -20.79 -29.12 -55.95
C GLU A 506 -20.60 -28.17 -54.74
N ARG A 507 -19.62 -28.44 -53.87
CA ARG A 507 -19.30 -27.57 -52.73
C ARG A 507 -18.59 -26.30 -53.17
N ALA A 508 -17.66 -26.39 -54.11
CA ALA A 508 -16.99 -25.21 -54.67
C ALA A 508 -18.00 -24.27 -55.36
N GLU A 509 -18.95 -24.81 -56.15
CA GLU A 509 -20.03 -24.04 -56.78
C GLU A 509 -20.95 -23.38 -55.75
N GLN A 510 -21.33 -24.11 -54.69
CA GLN A 510 -22.13 -23.54 -53.60
C GLN A 510 -21.42 -22.35 -52.94
N LEU A 511 -20.13 -22.48 -52.64
CA LEU A 511 -19.33 -21.42 -52.03
C LEU A 511 -19.15 -20.23 -52.99
N ARG A 512 -18.87 -20.45 -54.28
CA ARG A 512 -18.80 -19.38 -55.31
C ARG A 512 -20.09 -18.57 -55.38
N LYS A 513 -21.23 -19.27 -55.40
CA LYS A 513 -22.55 -18.63 -55.39
C LYS A 513 -22.76 -17.80 -54.13
N SER A 514 -22.30 -18.28 -52.96
CA SER A 514 -22.43 -17.57 -51.69
C SER A 514 -21.67 -16.23 -51.65
N ILE A 515 -20.56 -16.13 -52.39
CA ILE A 515 -19.76 -14.89 -52.51
C ILE A 515 -20.11 -14.06 -53.76
N GLY A 516 -21.11 -14.47 -54.54
CA GLY A 516 -21.61 -13.72 -55.71
C GLY A 516 -20.79 -13.89 -56.99
N ILE A 517 -20.07 -15.01 -57.13
CA ILE A 517 -19.40 -15.40 -58.38
C ILE A 517 -20.31 -16.40 -59.11
N GLN A 518 -20.70 -16.05 -60.33
CA GLN A 518 -21.51 -16.92 -61.20
C GLN A 518 -20.65 -17.91 -61.97
#